data_AF-A0A5J4U1K0-F1
#
_entry.id   AF-A0A5J4U1K0-F1
#
_cell.length_a   1.000
_cell.length_b   1.000
_cell.length_c   1.000
_cell.angle_alpha   90.00
_cell.angle_beta   90.00
_cell.angle_gamma   90.00
#
_symmetry.space_group_name_H-M   'P 1'
#
loop_
_entity.id
_entity.type
_entity.pdbx_description
1 polymer ?
#
loop_
_entity_poly.entity_id
_entity_poly.type
_entity_poly.pdbx_seq_one_letter_code
_entity_poly.pdbx_strand_id
1 'polypeptide(L)'
;MRYAPFRFEMGAVYNVPPSERAGLQDMVLKEEQKEMVFDIDLSDYDDVRICCQKTKFCQKCWPLMHAAFDIVNRTLIEDFGFSQFMWVFSGRRGMHCWIGDDEARVLERKQREAIIGYFRVMKGHNVYNFPRQLPNCLEF
;
A
#
# COMPACT_ATOMS: atom_id res chain seq x y z
N MET A 1 -33.86 -9.81 1.75
CA MET A 1 -33.23 -8.48 1.60
C MET A 1 -31.84 -8.71 1.00
N ARG A 2 -31.53 -8.18 -0.19
CA ARG A 2 -30.17 -8.27 -0.77
C ARG A 2 -29.28 -7.27 -0.02
N TYR A 3 -28.13 -7.69 0.47
CA TYR A 3 -27.19 -6.82 1.18
C TYR A 3 -26.53 -5.87 0.18
N ALA A 4 -26.58 -4.57 0.43
CA ALA A 4 -26.02 -3.52 -0.43
C ALA A 4 -25.02 -2.66 0.39
N PRO A 5 -23.79 -3.15 0.60
CA PRO A 5 -22.81 -2.43 1.41
C PRO A 5 -22.28 -1.21 0.66
N PHE A 6 -22.00 -0.13 1.39
CA PHE A 6 -21.30 1.05 0.84
C PHE A 6 -19.84 0.73 0.49
N ARG A 7 -19.21 -0.17 1.25
CA ARG A 7 -17.84 -0.65 1.07
C ARG A 7 -17.75 -2.10 1.56
N PHE A 8 -16.92 -2.90 0.91
CA PHE A 8 -16.45 -4.18 1.40
C PHE A 8 -14.93 -4.24 1.27
N GLU A 9 -14.31 -5.20 1.96
CA GLU A 9 -12.86 -5.42 1.95
C GLU A 9 -12.59 -6.89 1.62
N MET A 10 -11.48 -7.15 0.94
CA MET A 10 -11.07 -8.50 0.57
C MET A 10 -10.06 -9.03 1.60
N GLY A 11 -10.42 -10.16 2.22
CA GLY A 11 -9.65 -10.84 3.25
C GLY A 11 -8.68 -11.87 2.69
N ALA A 12 -8.14 -12.71 3.57
CA ALA A 12 -7.37 -13.89 3.17
C ALA A 12 -8.29 -15.03 2.68
N VAL A 13 -7.71 -16.01 2.03
CA VAL A 13 -8.28 -17.35 1.86
C VAL A 13 -7.99 -18.15 3.12
N TYR A 14 -9.03 -18.79 3.65
CA TYR A 14 -8.98 -19.56 4.89
C TYR A 14 -9.23 -21.04 4.62
N ASN A 15 -8.73 -21.90 5.51
CA ASN A 15 -8.96 -23.35 5.49
C ASN A 15 -10.43 -23.77 5.70
N VAL A 16 -11.28 -22.85 6.18
CA VAL A 16 -12.72 -23.04 6.40
C VAL A 16 -13.48 -21.78 5.97
N PRO A 17 -14.78 -21.89 5.58
CA PRO A 17 -15.56 -20.72 5.18
C PRO A 17 -15.60 -19.64 6.28
N PRO A 18 -15.25 -18.38 5.99
CA PRO A 18 -15.25 -17.31 6.99
C PRO A 18 -16.60 -17.05 7.66
N SER A 19 -17.70 -17.40 7.00
CA SER A 19 -19.07 -17.34 7.55
C SER A 19 -19.28 -18.27 8.75
N GLU A 20 -18.48 -19.33 8.89
CA GLU A 20 -18.59 -20.33 9.96
C GLU A 20 -17.72 -20.00 11.17
N ARG A 21 -16.99 -18.87 11.14
CA ARG A 21 -16.07 -18.43 12.18
C ARG A 21 -16.68 -18.42 13.58
N ALA A 22 -17.95 -18.02 13.72
CA ALA A 22 -18.59 -17.84 15.02
C ALA A 22 -18.71 -19.14 15.87
N GLY A 23 -18.64 -20.31 15.23
CA GLY A 23 -18.68 -21.62 15.91
C GLY A 23 -17.30 -22.25 16.14
N LEU A 24 -16.23 -21.60 15.69
CA LEU A 24 -14.88 -22.16 15.70
C LEU A 24 -14.03 -21.50 16.79
N GLN A 25 -13.19 -22.30 17.44
CA GLN A 25 -12.11 -21.75 18.27
C GLN A 25 -11.08 -21.07 17.36
N ASP A 26 -10.46 -19.97 17.80
CA ASP A 26 -9.51 -19.18 16.99
C ASP A 26 -8.34 -20.00 16.43
N MET A 27 -7.98 -21.13 17.05
CA MET A 27 -6.92 -22.02 16.56
C MET A 27 -7.31 -22.86 15.33
N VAL A 28 -8.59 -22.91 14.97
CA VAL A 28 -9.08 -23.69 13.82
C VAL A 28 -9.09 -22.87 12.54
N LEU A 29 -9.29 -21.55 12.64
CA LEU A 29 -9.32 -20.65 11.48
C LEU A 29 -7.89 -20.23 11.13
N LYS A 30 -7.36 -20.77 10.04
CA LYS A 30 -6.01 -20.51 9.57
C LYS A 30 -6.05 -19.83 8.20
N GLU A 31 -5.29 -18.74 8.08
CA GLU A 31 -5.03 -18.08 6.80
C GLU A 31 -4.08 -18.95 5.98
N GLU A 32 -4.50 -19.31 4.77
CA GLU A 32 -3.70 -20.14 3.85
C GLU A 32 -3.04 -19.30 2.77
N GLN A 33 -3.75 -18.30 2.26
CA GLN A 33 -3.26 -17.43 1.19
C GLN A 33 -3.81 -16.01 1.35
N LYS A 34 -2.99 -15.01 0.99
CA LYS A 34 -3.42 -13.62 0.89
C LYS A 34 -2.46 -12.87 -0.04
N GLU A 35 -2.97 -12.09 -0.97
CA GLU A 35 -2.16 -11.20 -1.80
C GLU A 35 -1.24 -10.33 -0.93
N MET A 36 -0.04 -10.04 -1.42
CA MET A 36 0.80 -9.01 -0.81
C MET A 36 0.27 -7.65 -1.27
N VAL A 37 -0.09 -6.80 -0.31
CA VAL A 37 -0.75 -5.51 -0.60
C VAL A 37 0.09 -4.36 -0.10
N PHE A 38 0.34 -3.39 -0.97
CA PHE A 38 0.88 -2.08 -0.61
C PHE A 38 -0.25 -1.05 -0.62
N ASP A 39 -0.40 -0.29 0.46
CA ASP A 39 -1.33 0.83 0.55
C ASP A 39 -0.51 2.12 0.71
N ILE A 40 -0.61 3.00 -0.28
CA ILE A 40 0.17 4.25 -0.34
C ILE A 40 -0.84 5.40 -0.32
N ASP A 41 -0.79 6.22 0.74
CA ASP A 41 -1.68 7.37 0.91
C ASP A 41 -0.91 8.70 0.89
N LEU A 42 -1.46 9.69 0.20
CA LEU A 42 -0.87 11.03 0.14
C LEU A 42 -0.75 11.75 1.49
N SER A 43 -1.51 11.37 2.53
CA SER A 43 -1.35 11.97 3.87
C SER A 43 -0.02 11.64 4.53
N ASP A 44 0.64 10.55 4.11
CA ASP A 44 1.98 10.21 4.61
C ASP A 44 3.07 11.19 4.13
N TYR A 45 2.71 12.08 3.18
CA TYR A 45 3.57 13.11 2.61
C TYR A 45 3.20 14.53 3.08
N ASP A 46 2.38 14.66 4.13
CA ASP A 46 1.91 15.95 4.66
C ASP A 46 3.04 16.88 5.12
N ASP A 47 4.19 16.31 5.51
CA ASP A 47 5.39 17.04 5.93
C ASP A 47 6.18 17.64 4.76
N VAL A 48 6.08 17.06 3.56
CA VAL A 48 6.82 17.51 2.37
C VAL A 48 5.95 18.21 1.32
N ARG A 49 4.63 18.01 1.33
CA ARG A 49 3.72 18.65 0.37
C ARG A 49 3.18 19.98 0.89
N ILE A 50 3.32 21.03 0.10
CA ILE A 50 2.90 22.40 0.48
C ILE A 50 1.54 22.83 -0.10
N CYS A 51 1.05 22.16 -1.13
CA CYS A 51 -0.16 22.58 -1.86
C CYS A 51 -1.47 22.08 -1.25
N CYS A 52 -1.42 21.00 -0.46
CA CYS A 52 -2.57 20.31 0.12
C CYS A 52 -2.16 19.71 1.46
N GLN A 53 -3.12 19.37 2.31
CA GLN A 53 -2.88 18.78 3.63
C GLN A 53 -3.98 17.77 3.96
N LYS A 54 -3.66 16.76 4.78
CA LYS A 54 -4.56 15.72 5.29
C LYS A 54 -5.42 15.12 4.16
N THR A 55 -6.70 15.45 4.29
CA THR A 55 -7.83 15.36 3.39
C THR A 55 -7.59 15.36 1.90
N LYS A 56 -6.90 16.43 1.50
CA LYS A 56 -7.00 17.04 0.18
C LYS A 56 -5.85 16.59 -0.71
N PHE A 57 -6.10 16.57 -2.02
CA PHE A 57 -5.08 16.37 -3.03
C PHE A 57 -5.39 17.22 -4.26
N CYS A 58 -4.38 17.44 -5.09
CA CYS A 58 -4.51 18.14 -6.36
C CYS A 58 -3.44 17.64 -7.34
N GLN A 59 -3.47 18.13 -8.57
CA GLN A 59 -2.49 17.77 -9.61
C GLN A 59 -1.05 18.12 -9.24
N LYS A 60 -0.80 19.02 -8.28
CA LYS A 60 0.55 19.39 -7.84
C LYS A 60 1.19 18.36 -6.91
N CYS A 61 0.41 17.67 -6.07
CA CYS A 61 0.95 16.64 -5.16
C CYS A 61 0.79 15.21 -5.71
N TRP A 62 -0.07 15.00 -6.71
CA TRP A 62 -0.23 13.69 -7.34
C TRP A 62 1.06 13.10 -7.95
N PRO A 63 2.04 13.89 -8.44
CA PRO A 63 3.35 13.37 -8.84
C PRO A 63 4.07 12.55 -7.77
N LEU A 64 3.78 12.74 -6.48
CA LEU A 64 4.30 11.87 -5.40
C LEU A 64 3.79 10.43 -5.53
N MET A 65 2.54 10.26 -5.97
CA MET A 65 1.95 8.95 -6.21
C MET A 65 2.54 8.29 -7.46
N HIS A 66 2.85 9.07 -8.50
CA HIS A 66 3.59 8.56 -9.67
C HIS A 66 4.98 8.08 -9.29
N ALA A 67 5.73 8.85 -8.51
CA ALA A 67 7.05 8.44 -8.04
C ALA A 67 6.98 7.16 -7.19
N ALA A 68 5.99 7.06 -6.28
CA ALA A 68 5.78 5.87 -5.48
C ALA A 68 5.43 4.64 -6.33
N PHE A 69 4.56 4.81 -7.34
CA PHE A 69 4.25 3.78 -8.33
C PHE A 69 5.51 3.30 -9.04
N ASP A 70 6.31 4.21 -9.62
CA ASP A 70 7.49 3.84 -10.41
C ASP A 70 8.51 3.07 -9.57
N ILE A 71 8.78 3.53 -8.35
CA ILE A 71 9.73 2.88 -7.43
C ILE A 71 9.23 1.49 -7.04
N VAL A 72 7.99 1.38 -6.56
CA VAL A 72 7.44 0.09 -6.11
C VAL A 72 7.33 -0.87 -7.29
N ASN A 73 6.76 -0.42 -8.41
CA ASN A 73 6.59 -1.24 -9.61
C ASN A 73 7.92 -1.80 -10.10
N ARG A 74 8.96 -0.95 -10.18
CA ARG A 74 10.30 -1.37 -10.58
C ARG A 74 10.89 -2.39 -9.62
N THR A 75 10.86 -2.13 -8.32
CA THR A 75 11.41 -3.04 -7.31
C THR A 75 10.67 -4.39 -7.30
N LEU A 76 9.35 -4.41 -7.47
CA LEU A 76 8.59 -5.67 -7.53
C LEU A 76 9.04 -6.54 -8.71
N ILE A 77 9.32 -5.94 -9.87
CA ILE A 77 9.77 -6.65 -11.08
C ILE A 77 11.26 -7.02 -10.99
N GLU A 78 12.12 -6.03 -10.79
CA GLU A 78 13.58 -6.19 -10.93
C GLU A 78 14.22 -6.88 -9.73
N ASP A 79 13.75 -6.60 -8.51
CA ASP A 79 14.40 -7.09 -7.29
C ASP A 79 13.71 -8.36 -6.76
N PHE A 80 12.37 -8.40 -6.81
CA PHE A 80 11.59 -9.52 -6.29
C PHE A 80 11.12 -10.52 -7.37
N GLY A 81 11.13 -10.14 -8.65
CA GLY A 81 10.73 -11.02 -9.74
C GLY A 81 9.23 -11.28 -9.85
N PHE A 82 8.39 -10.50 -9.17
CA PHE A 82 6.94 -10.64 -9.25
C PHE A 82 6.41 -10.18 -10.62
N SER A 83 5.35 -10.83 -11.10
CA SER A 83 4.83 -10.62 -12.44
C SER A 83 3.31 -10.40 -12.48
N GLN A 84 2.58 -10.87 -11.47
CA GLN A 84 1.13 -10.82 -11.40
C GLN A 84 0.68 -9.81 -10.34
N PHE A 85 0.64 -8.53 -10.70
CA PHE A 85 0.11 -7.52 -9.79
C PHE A 85 -0.72 -6.46 -10.49
N MET A 86 -1.62 -5.84 -9.72
CA MET A 86 -2.51 -4.79 -10.19
C MET A 86 -2.49 -3.59 -9.26
N TRP A 87 -2.57 -2.39 -9.86
CA TRP A 87 -2.71 -1.15 -9.13
C TRP A 87 -4.15 -0.64 -9.19
N VAL A 88 -4.68 -0.25 -8.03
CA VAL A 88 -6.06 0.21 -7.87
C VAL A 88 -6.05 1.57 -7.19
N PHE A 89 -6.77 2.54 -7.76
CA PHE A 89 -7.00 3.81 -7.09
C PHE A 89 -7.84 3.60 -5.82
N SER A 90 -7.45 4.18 -4.70
CA SER A 90 -8.12 3.97 -3.40
C SER A 90 -9.54 4.58 -3.31
N GLY A 91 -9.99 5.27 -4.36
CA GLY A 91 -11.24 6.02 -4.39
C GLY A 91 -11.09 7.46 -3.88
N ARG A 92 -9.89 7.86 -3.43
CA ARG A 92 -9.65 9.22 -2.94
C ARG A 92 -8.28 9.79 -3.28
N ARG A 93 -7.22 9.38 -2.57
CA ARG A 93 -5.92 10.09 -2.60
C ARG A 93 -4.72 9.18 -2.44
N GLY A 94 -4.90 7.91 -2.79
CA GLY A 94 -3.88 6.89 -2.67
C GLY A 94 -4.08 5.82 -3.72
N MET A 95 -3.23 4.81 -3.64
CA MET A 95 -3.23 3.67 -4.54
C MET A 95 -2.87 2.41 -3.77
N HIS A 96 -3.50 1.30 -4.18
CA HIS A 96 -3.22 -0.01 -3.63
C HIS A 96 -2.56 -0.88 -4.70
N CYS A 97 -1.43 -1.51 -4.41
CA CYS A 97 -0.85 -2.55 -5.25
C CYS A 97 -1.24 -3.92 -4.66
N TRP A 98 -1.81 -4.80 -5.47
CA TRP A 98 -2.15 -6.17 -5.10
C TRP A 98 -1.29 -7.14 -5.90
N ILE A 99 -0.46 -7.92 -5.22
CA ILE A 99 0.44 -8.92 -5.82
C ILE A 99 -0.16 -10.30 -5.61
N GLY A 100 -0.51 -10.93 -6.73
CA GLY A 100 -1.22 -12.21 -6.81
C GLY A 100 -0.36 -13.39 -7.26
N ASP A 101 0.95 -13.21 -7.47
CA ASP A 101 1.87 -14.33 -7.72
C ASP A 101 1.72 -15.39 -6.60
N ASP A 102 1.77 -16.67 -6.96
CA ASP A 102 1.46 -17.77 -6.04
C ASP A 102 2.39 -17.75 -4.81
N GLU A 103 3.67 -17.47 -5.03
CA GLU A 103 4.68 -17.32 -3.99
C GLU A 103 4.43 -16.09 -3.09
N ALA A 104 3.87 -15.00 -3.63
CA ALA A 104 3.51 -13.81 -2.85
C ALA A 104 2.30 -14.09 -1.95
N ARG A 105 1.35 -14.91 -2.46
CA ARG A 105 0.12 -15.23 -1.73
C ARG A 105 0.37 -16.10 -0.50
N VAL A 106 1.41 -16.93 -0.50
CA VAL A 106 1.76 -17.83 0.61
C VAL A 106 2.80 -17.26 1.58
N LEU A 107 3.26 -16.01 1.39
CA LEU A 107 4.26 -15.39 2.28
C LEU A 107 3.77 -15.35 3.73
N GLU A 108 4.62 -15.80 4.65
CA GLU A 108 4.44 -15.64 6.08
C GLU A 108 4.58 -14.18 6.50
N ARG A 109 4.00 -13.83 7.65
CA ARG A 109 4.10 -12.47 8.23
C ARG A 109 5.53 -11.93 8.26
N LYS A 110 6.51 -12.74 8.69
CA LYS A 110 7.92 -12.31 8.78
C LYS A 110 8.52 -11.99 7.40
N GLN A 111 8.15 -12.74 6.37
CA GLN A 111 8.63 -12.50 5.01
C GLN A 111 8.01 -11.23 4.44
N ARG A 112 6.72 -11.00 4.68
CA ARG A 112 6.04 -9.74 4.32
C ARG A 112 6.68 -8.55 5.01
N GLU A 113 6.97 -8.66 6.30
CA GLU A 113 7.69 -7.63 7.06
C GLU A 113 9.10 -7.36 6.50
N ALA A 114 9.82 -8.40 6.07
CA ALA A 114 11.13 -8.25 5.44
C ALA A 114 11.03 -7.49 4.10
N ILE A 115 10.03 -7.80 3.26
CA ILE A 115 9.77 -7.08 2.01
C ILE A 115 9.43 -5.61 2.29
N ILE A 116 8.53 -5.32 3.23
CA ILE A 116 8.23 -3.93 3.63
C ILE A 116 9.49 -3.23 4.17
N GLY A 117 10.32 -3.95 4.92
CA GLY A 117 11.60 -3.47 5.44
C GLY A 117 12.58 -3.09 4.33
N TYR A 118 12.60 -3.83 3.21
CA TYR A 118 13.42 -3.51 2.04
C TYR A 118 13.05 -2.15 1.43
N PHE A 119 11.75 -1.84 1.36
CA PHE A 119 11.26 -0.54 0.88
C PHE A 119 11.51 0.61 1.87
N ARG A 120 11.81 0.32 3.15
CA ARG A 120 12.05 1.35 4.17
C ARG A 120 13.49 1.88 4.08
N VAL A 121 13.73 2.79 3.13
CA VAL A 121 15.03 3.44 2.92
C VAL A 121 15.32 4.50 4.02
N MET A 122 14.29 5.14 4.58
CA MET A 122 14.44 6.16 5.61
C MET A 122 14.43 5.54 7.02
N LYS A 123 15.57 5.57 7.71
CA LYS A 123 15.65 5.25 9.15
C LYS A 123 15.33 6.50 9.98
N GLY A 124 14.08 6.57 10.44
CA GLY A 124 13.60 7.59 11.37
C GLY A 124 12.94 8.78 10.68
N HIS A 125 11.82 9.25 11.22
CA HIS A 125 11.34 10.62 11.01
C HIS A 125 12.28 11.61 11.69
N ASN A 126 13.56 11.61 11.33
CA ASN A 126 14.35 12.82 11.52
C ASN A 126 13.85 13.75 10.44
N VAL A 127 13.01 14.68 10.87
CA VAL A 127 12.61 15.87 10.12
C VAL A 127 13.91 16.49 9.62
N TYR A 128 14.32 16.15 8.40
CA TYR A 128 15.30 16.95 7.71
C TYR A 128 14.61 18.30 7.59
N ASN A 129 15.08 19.27 8.38
CA ASN A 129 14.77 20.68 8.20
C ASN A 129 15.35 21.08 6.84
N PHE A 130 14.72 20.62 5.75
CA PHE A 130 14.85 21.29 4.48
C PHE A 130 14.30 22.69 4.72
N PRO A 131 15.11 23.75 4.55
CA PRO A 131 14.58 25.10 4.61
C PRO A 131 13.37 25.15 3.66
N ARG A 132 12.22 25.60 4.17
CA ARG A 132 10.93 25.68 3.44
C ARG A 132 10.94 26.69 2.27
N GLN A 133 12.13 27.02 1.76
CA GLN A 133 12.34 27.77 0.55
C GLN A 133 13.22 26.91 -0.36
N LEU A 134 12.57 26.22 -1.29
CA LEU A 134 13.22 25.98 -2.57
C LEU A 134 13.51 27.39 -3.15
N PRO A 135 14.78 27.73 -3.44
CA PRO A 135 15.05 28.91 -4.24
C PRO A 135 14.27 28.78 -5.54
N ASN A 136 13.62 29.86 -5.98
CA ASN A 136 12.79 29.92 -7.18
C ASN A 136 13.40 29.13 -8.35
N CYS A 137 12.98 27.88 -8.50
CA CYS A 137 13.32 27.08 -9.66
C CYS A 137 12.22 27.29 -10.70
N LEU A 138 12.44 28.37 -11.46
CA LEU A 138 12.14 28.55 -12.88
C LEU A 138 10.68 28.40 -13.34
N GLU A 139 10.16 29.55 -13.75
CA GLU A 139 9.23 29.67 -14.88
C GLU A 139 9.72 28.81 -16.05
N PHE A 140 8.87 27.90 -16.50
CA PHE A 140 8.73 27.46 -17.88
C PHE A 140 7.25 27.43 -18.22
#